data_AF-A0A7V9KJL8-F1
#
_entry.id   AF-A0A7V9KJL8-F1
#
_cell.length_a   1.000
_cell.length_b   1.000
_cell.length_c   1.000
_cell.angle_alpha   90.00
_cell.angle_beta   90.00
_cell.angle_gamma   90.00
#
_symmetry.space_group_name_H-M   'P 1'
#
loop_
_entity.id
_entity.type
_entity.pdbx_description
1 polymer ?
#
loop_
_entity_poly.entity_id
_entity_poly.type
_entity_poly.pdbx_seq_one_letter_code
_entity_poly.pdbx_strand_id
1 'polypeptide(L)' 'TYITGEAPHWAAVAAEELGINLFLGGHYATETFGVKALAAELAQRFDIPWEFLDHPTGL' A
#
# COMPACT_ATOMS: atom_id res chain seq x y z
N THR A 1 2.19 -1.67 -16.92
CA THR A 1 1.99 -2.38 -15.64
C THR A 1 1.36 -1.42 -14.66
N TYR A 2 0.29 -1.86 -13.99
CA TYR A 2 -0.43 -1.12 -12.97
C TYR A 2 -0.34 -1.87 -11.65
N ILE A 3 0.00 -1.17 -10.57
CA ILE A 3 0.22 -1.71 -9.23
C ILE A 3 -0.70 -0.95 -8.29
N THR A 4 -1.52 -1.66 -7.54
CA THR A 4 -2.44 -1.10 -6.55
C THR A 4 -2.60 -2.08 -5.38
N GLY A 5 -3.29 -1.66 -4.32
CA GLY A 5 -3.62 -2.54 -3.19
C GLY A 5 -4.70 -3.54 -3.55
N GLU A 6 -5.92 -3.03 -3.75
CA GLU A 6 -7.10 -3.81 -4.09
C GLU A 6 -7.70 -3.35 -5.41
N ALA A 7 -8.49 -4.23 -6.03
CA ALA A 7 -9.32 -3.90 -7.17
C ALA A 7 -10.60 -4.73 -7.19
N PRO A 8 -11.70 -4.22 -7.74
CA PRO A 8 -12.92 -4.98 -7.96
C PRO A 8 -12.71 -6.09 -8.99
N HIS A 9 -13.56 -7.12 -8.98
CA HIS A 9 -13.43 -8.30 -9.85
C HIS A 9 -13.29 -7.95 -11.36
N TRP A 10 -14.02 -6.93 -11.83
CA TRP A 10 -13.97 -6.51 -13.24
C TRP A 10 -12.59 -6.00 -13.68
N ALA A 11 -11.74 -5.56 -12.75
CA ALA A 11 -10.42 -5.03 -13.07
C ALA A 11 -9.49 -6.08 -13.67
N ALA A 12 -9.68 -7.37 -13.35
CA ALA A 12 -8.91 -8.46 -13.96
C ALA A 12 -9.20 -8.59 -15.47
N VAL A 13 -10.49 -8.55 -15.83
CA VAL A 13 -10.92 -8.59 -17.24
C VAL A 13 -10.46 -7.34 -17.97
N ALA A 14 -10.65 -6.16 -17.38
CA ALA A 14 -10.19 -4.91 -17.97
C ALA A 14 -8.66 -4.89 -18.19
N ALA A 15 -7.88 -5.43 -17.25
CA ALA A 15 -6.42 -5.54 -17.41
C ALA A 15 -6.04 -6.45 -18.59
N GLU A 16 -6.74 -7.58 -18.77
CA GLU A 16 -6.54 -8.48 -19.92
C GLU A 16 -6.91 -7.80 -21.24
N GLU A 17 -8.11 -7.20 -21.33
CA GLU A 17 -8.60 -6.53 -22.54
C GLU A 17 -7.72 -5.35 -22.97
N LEU A 18 -7.18 -4.61 -21.99
CA LEU A 18 -6.29 -3.46 -22.23
C LEU A 18 -4.82 -3.86 -22.42
N GLY A 19 -4.47 -5.14 -22.25
CA GLY A 19 -3.07 -5.61 -22.33
C GLY A 19 -2.17 -5.03 -21.23
N ILE A 20 -2.72 -4.78 -20.03
CA ILE A 20 -2.02 -4.19 -18.89
C ILE A 20 -1.71 -5.29 -17.86
N ASN A 21 -0.44 -5.43 -17.47
CA ASN A 21 -0.10 -6.24 -16.28
C ASN A 21 -0.69 -5.58 -15.02
N LEU A 22 -1.53 -6.29 -14.28
CA LEU A 22 -2.12 -5.84 -13.01
C LEU A 22 -1.49 -6.58 -11.83
N PHE A 23 -0.99 -5.84 -10.84
CA PHE A 23 -0.51 -6.36 -9.56
C PHE A 23 -1.37 -5.81 -8.43
N LEU A 24 -2.00 -6.70 -7.66
CA LEU A 24 -2.75 -6.41 -6.45
C LEU A 24 -1.89 -6.78 -5.24
N GLY A 25 -1.38 -5.77 -4.55
CA GLY A 25 -0.45 -5.91 -3.43
C GLY A 25 -1.11 -6.01 -2.05
N GLY A 26 -2.43 -5.94 -1.97
CA GLY A 26 -3.19 -5.83 -0.72
C GLY A 26 -3.27 -4.38 -0.22
N HIS A 27 -4.48 -3.90 0.09
CA HIS A 27 -4.72 -2.49 0.45
C HIS A 27 -3.86 -2.07 1.64
N TYR A 28 -3.96 -2.84 2.73
CA TYR A 28 -3.17 -2.61 3.94
C TYR A 28 -1.67 -2.59 3.63
N ALA A 29 -1.17 -3.64 2.98
CA ALA A 29 0.25 -3.81 2.71
C ALA A 29 0.80 -2.64 1.87
N THR A 30 0.06 -2.15 0.87
CA THR A 30 0.48 -1.04 0.02
C THR A 30 0.42 0.33 0.68
N GLU A 31 -0.32 0.51 1.78
CA GLU A 31 -0.48 1.80 2.44
C GLU A 31 0.30 1.95 3.75
N THR A 32 0.98 0.90 4.24
CA THR A 32 1.80 1.01 5.45
C THR A 32 3.06 1.87 5.27
N PHE A 33 3.56 2.02 4.05
CA PHE A 33 4.85 2.67 3.79
C PHE A 33 4.82 4.17 4.11
N GLY A 34 3.72 4.85 3.75
CA GLY A 34 3.60 6.30 3.89
C GLY A 34 3.60 6.75 5.36
N VAL A 35 2.81 6.09 6.21
CA VAL A 35 2.74 6.43 7.64
C VAL A 35 4.06 6.15 8.37
N LYS A 36 4.78 5.08 8.00
CA LYS A 36 6.12 4.77 8.55
C LYS A 36 7.14 5.83 8.13
N ALA A 37 7.14 6.24 6.86
CA ALA A 37 8.05 7.27 6.36
C ALA A 37 7.79 8.63 7.02
N LEU A 38 6.51 9.00 7.17
CA LEU A 38 6.12 10.22 7.88
C LEU A 38 6.58 10.19 9.34
N ALA A 39 6.36 9.08 10.05
CA ALA A 39 6.78 8.94 11.44
C ALA A 39 8.31 9.06 11.58
N ALA A 40 9.07 8.42 10.69
CA ALA A 40 10.53 8.51 10.66
C ALA A 40 11.03 9.95 10.43
N GLU A 41 10.44 10.68 9.49
CA GLU A 41 10.79 12.09 9.21
C GLU A 41 10.50 13.00 10.42
N LEU A 42 9.35 12.83 11.05
CA LEU A 42 8.97 13.61 12.24
C LEU A 42 9.88 13.28 13.43
N ALA A 43 10.21 11.99 13.63
CA ALA A 43 11.12 11.55 14.68
C ALA A 43 12.50 12.19 14.53
N GLN A 44 13.06 12.22 13.33
CA GLN A 44 14.34 12.88 13.06
C GLN A 44 14.28 14.39 13.30
N ARG A 45 13.19 15.04 12.89
CA ARG A 45 13.06 16.51 12.98
C ARG A 45 12.83 17.01 14.40
N PHE A 46 12.08 16.26 15.20
CA PHE A 46 11.59 16.69 16.51
C PHE A 46 12.17 15.91 17.69
N ASP A 47 13.05 14.93 17.44
CA ASP A 47 13.65 14.06 18.45
C ASP A 47 12.60 13.33 19.31
N ILE A 48 11.58 12.79 18.64
CA ILE A 48 10.48 12.04 19.29
C ILE A 48 10.53 10.56 18.91
N PRO A 49 10.27 9.65 19.86
CA PRO A 49 10.16 8.22 19.55
C PRO A 49 8.86 7.91 18.81
N TRP A 50 8.85 6.83 18.04
CA TRP A 50 7.65 6.31 17.39
C TRP A 50 7.70 4.79 17.28
N GLU A 51 6.51 4.18 17.12
CA GLU A 51 6.32 2.76 16.91
C GLU A 51 5.26 2.56 15.82
N PHE A 52 5.43 1.52 15.00
CA PHE A 52 4.40 1.10 14.07
C PHE A 52 3.53 0.02 14.70
N LEU A 53 2.24 0.31 14.87
CA LEU A 53 1.26 -0.67 15.33
C LEU A 53 0.76 -1.50 14.14
N ASP A 54 1.38 -2.65 13.95
CA ASP A 54 1.02 -3.56 12.85
C ASP A 54 -0.29 -4.30 13.18
N HIS A 55 -1.26 -4.20 12.25
CA HIS A 55 -2.57 -4.83 12.38
C HIS A 55 -3.07 -5.29 11.00
N PRO A 56 -2.49 -6.36 10.45
CA PRO A 56 -2.82 -6.82 9.11
C PRO A 56 -4.24 -7.38 9.04
N THR A 57 -4.96 -7.01 7.98
CA THR A 57 -6.35 -7.46 7.74
C THR A 57 -6.43 -8.78 6.98
N GLY A 58 -5.36 -9.18 6.27
CA GLY A 58 -5.37 -10.33 5.37
C GLY A 58 -6.15 -10.09 4.07
N LEU A 59 -6.50 -8.83 3.79
CA LEU A 59 -7.13 -8.35 2.57
C LEU A 59 -6.09 -7.61 1.70
#